data_AF-A0AAD5JK34-F1
#
_entry.id   AF-A0AAD5JK34-F1
#
_cell.length_a   1.000
_cell.length_b   1.000
_cell.length_c   1.000
_cell.angle_alpha   90.00
_cell.angle_beta   90.00
_cell.angle_gamma   90.00
#
_symmetry.space_group_name_H-M   'P 1'
#
loop_
_entity.id
_entity.type
_entity.pdbx_description
1 polymer ?
#
loop_
_entity_poly.entity_id
_entity_poly.type
_entity_poly.pdbx_seq_one_letter_code
_entity_poly.pdbx_strand_id
1 'polypeptide(L)'
;MATEKGKKNSLYMVEFKAGRTDFFYVPENNNMIRPKVGDLVIVEADRGKDLGKVAMNNLSYEQVTLLQSQKNISSNTNNGNLQDTSSSITDSEVTPIINESSSNTEHSSTQSPSSTFNQQYVKQIYRLAQRDEINQLLLKKQDEQSALAICQQKIKQRKLRMDVVDAEYQWDRRKLTFYFIAERRIDFRELVRELFKVYKTRIWM
;
A
#
# COMPACT_ATOMS: atom_id res chain seq x y z
N MET A 1 -37.35 -20.33 15.49
CA MET A 1 -36.17 -19.46 15.72
C MET A 1 -35.37 -19.44 14.43
N ALA A 2 -35.48 -18.35 13.66
CA ALA A 2 -34.80 -18.20 12.38
C ALA A 2 -33.37 -17.68 12.60
N THR A 3 -32.43 -18.32 11.93
CA THR A 3 -30.98 -18.08 11.91
C THR A 3 -30.66 -16.63 11.51
N GLU A 4 -29.94 -15.89 12.37
CA GLU A 4 -29.33 -14.60 12.03
C GLU A 4 -28.33 -14.82 10.89
N LYS A 5 -28.75 -14.52 9.65
CA LYS A 5 -27.83 -14.37 8.53
C LYS A 5 -26.92 -13.17 8.83
N GLY A 6 -25.68 -13.47 9.19
CA GLY A 6 -24.60 -12.50 9.43
C GLY A 6 -24.59 -11.43 8.35
N LYS A 7 -24.84 -10.19 8.76
CA LYS A 7 -24.81 -9.03 7.88
C LYS A 7 -23.36 -8.90 7.41
N LYS A 8 -23.07 -9.25 6.16
CA LYS A 8 -21.75 -9.04 5.55
C LYS A 8 -21.40 -7.55 5.71
N ASN A 9 -20.41 -7.25 6.56
CA ASN A 9 -19.90 -5.90 6.66
C ASN A 9 -19.41 -5.47 5.28
N SER A 10 -20.04 -4.43 4.73
CA SER A 10 -19.71 -3.90 3.41
C SER A 10 -18.34 -3.24 3.50
N LEU A 11 -17.47 -3.60 2.57
CA LEU A 11 -16.14 -3.00 2.46
C LEU A 11 -16.17 -1.81 1.51
N TYR A 12 -15.24 -0.89 1.73
CA TYR A 12 -15.09 0.35 0.98
C TYR A 12 -13.64 0.46 0.54
N MET A 13 -13.41 0.86 -0.70
CA MET A 13 -12.07 1.24 -1.14
C MET A 13 -11.94 2.75 -1.00
N VAL A 14 -10.93 3.19 -0.26
CA VAL A 14 -10.64 4.61 -0.03
C VAL A 14 -9.33 4.96 -0.71
N GLU A 15 -9.35 6.05 -1.47
CA GLU A 15 -8.22 6.64 -2.18
C GLU A 15 -7.64 7.81 -1.38
N PHE A 16 -6.31 7.87 -1.33
CA PHE A 16 -5.50 8.91 -0.74
C PHE A 16 -4.62 9.56 -1.80
N LYS A 17 -3.68 10.42 -1.39
CA LYS A 17 -2.75 11.06 -2.31
C LYS A 17 -1.88 10.03 -3.04
N ALA A 18 -1.36 10.42 -4.21
CA ALA A 18 -0.50 9.61 -5.07
C ALA A 18 -1.12 8.25 -5.51
N GLY A 19 -2.45 8.15 -5.56
CA GLY A 19 -3.17 6.93 -5.98
C GLY A 19 -3.14 5.80 -4.95
N ARG A 20 -2.61 6.06 -3.75
CA ARG A 20 -2.62 5.09 -2.64
C ARG A 20 -4.07 4.74 -2.33
N THR A 21 -4.40 3.45 -2.32
CA THR A 21 -5.74 2.96 -2.01
C THR A 21 -5.67 1.82 -1.01
N ASP A 22 -6.59 1.81 -0.06
CA ASP A 22 -6.71 0.76 0.95
C ASP A 22 -8.19 0.43 1.20
N PHE A 23 -8.47 -0.69 1.85
CA PHE A 23 -9.83 -1.17 2.10
C PHE A 23 -10.24 -0.96 3.55
N PHE A 24 -11.48 -0.53 3.75
CA PHE A 24 -12.03 -0.18 5.04
C PHE A 24 -13.43 -0.76 5.24
N TYR A 25 -13.87 -0.85 6.49
CA TYR A 25 -15.24 -1.22 6.85
C TYR A 25 -15.87 -0.15 7.73
N VAL A 26 -17.21 -0.12 7.80
CA VAL A 26 -17.93 0.67 8.81
C VAL A 26 -18.32 -0.28 9.96
N PRO A 27 -17.91 0.00 11.21
CA PRO A 27 -18.30 -0.82 12.37
C PRO A 27 -19.81 -0.93 12.55
N GLU A 28 -20.30 -2.09 13.00
CA GLU A 28 -21.75 -2.36 13.12
C GLU A 28 -22.46 -1.44 14.11
N ASN A 29 -21.77 -1.04 15.17
CA ASN A 29 -22.28 -0.06 16.14
C ASN A 29 -22.42 1.36 15.54
N ASN A 30 -21.84 1.60 14.35
CA ASN A 30 -21.88 2.87 13.63
C ASN A 30 -22.62 2.75 12.29
N ASN A 31 -23.57 1.82 12.19
CA ASN A 31 -24.41 1.55 11.00
C ASN A 31 -25.21 2.76 10.47
N MET A 32 -25.14 3.92 11.13
CA MET A 32 -25.78 5.16 10.69
C MET A 32 -25.03 5.83 9.52
N ILE A 33 -23.79 5.45 9.26
CA ILE A 33 -22.98 6.04 8.19
C ILE A 33 -22.89 5.05 7.02
N ARG A 34 -23.32 5.49 5.83
CA ARG A 34 -23.19 4.75 4.57
C ARG A 34 -22.45 5.60 3.53
N PRO A 35 -21.10 5.61 3.56
CA PRO A 35 -20.31 6.41 2.63
C PRO A 35 -20.59 6.04 1.17
N LYS A 36 -20.75 7.06 0.32
CA LYS A 36 -20.92 6.93 -1.12
C LYS A 36 -19.61 7.24 -1.83
N VAL A 37 -19.49 6.77 -3.08
CA VAL A 37 -18.35 7.15 -3.94
C VAL A 37 -18.29 8.67 -4.05
N GLY A 38 -17.11 9.23 -3.83
CA GLY A 38 -16.86 10.68 -3.78
C GLY A 38 -16.89 11.28 -2.37
N ASP A 39 -17.46 10.60 -1.37
CA ASP A 39 -17.47 11.10 -0.01
C ASP A 39 -16.06 11.15 0.58
N LEU A 40 -15.77 12.21 1.33
CA LEU A 40 -14.56 12.31 2.15
C LEU A 40 -14.83 11.69 3.52
N VAL A 41 -13.92 10.83 3.96
CA VAL A 41 -14.07 10.03 5.20
C VAL A 41 -12.82 10.13 6.07
N ILE A 42 -13.04 10.16 7.38
CA ILE A 42 -11.99 9.99 8.38
C ILE A 42 -11.86 8.50 8.69
N VAL A 43 -10.66 7.98 8.54
CA VAL A 43 -10.36 6.55 8.66
C VAL A 43 -9.24 6.30 9.66
N GLU A 44 -9.17 5.06 10.12
CA GLU A 44 -8.05 4.57 10.91
C GLU A 44 -6.76 4.51 10.09
N ALA A 45 -5.66 5.00 10.66
CA ALA A 45 -4.31 4.87 10.11
C ALA A 45 -3.46 3.98 11.04
N ASP A 46 -2.27 3.55 10.60
CA ASP A 46 -1.36 2.71 11.43
C ASP A 46 -1.10 3.34 12.80
N ARG A 47 -1.06 4.68 12.86
CA ARG A 47 -1.05 5.46 14.09
C ARG A 47 -1.86 6.73 13.89
N GLY A 48 -3.07 6.77 14.43
CA GLY A 48 -3.93 7.95 14.40
C GLY A 48 -4.99 7.87 13.30
N LYS A 49 -5.25 8.99 12.64
CA LYS A 49 -6.35 9.13 11.67
C LYS A 49 -5.86 9.71 10.36
N ASP A 50 -6.43 9.22 9.26
CA ASP A 50 -6.22 9.78 7.92
C ASP A 50 -7.55 10.24 7.31
N LEU A 51 -7.48 11.04 6.24
CA LEU A 51 -8.63 11.53 5.50
C LEU A 51 -8.47 11.08 4.05
N GLY A 52 -9.43 10.31 3.56
CA GLY A 52 -9.43 9.80 2.19
C GLY A 52 -10.79 9.97 1.51
N LYS A 53 -10.82 9.71 0.21
CA LYS A 53 -12.02 9.80 -0.64
C LYS A 53 -12.49 8.39 -0.97
N VAL A 54 -13.77 8.09 -0.78
CA VAL A 54 -14.34 6.80 -1.15
C VAL A 54 -14.30 6.65 -2.67
N ALA A 55 -13.57 5.66 -3.15
CA ALA A 55 -13.45 5.33 -4.57
C ALA A 55 -14.44 4.23 -4.99
N MET A 56 -14.69 3.25 -4.12
CA MET A 56 -15.68 2.20 -4.32
C MET A 56 -16.39 1.88 -3.00
N ASN A 57 -17.65 1.47 -3.06
CA ASN A 57 -18.44 1.07 -1.90
C ASN A 57 -19.09 -0.31 -2.12
N ASN A 58 -19.70 -0.87 -1.08
CA ASN A 58 -20.45 -2.13 -1.11
C ASN A 58 -19.64 -3.33 -1.63
N LEU A 59 -18.33 -3.36 -1.35
CA LEU A 59 -17.45 -4.44 -1.76
C LEU A 59 -17.63 -5.67 -0.87
N SER A 60 -17.64 -6.85 -1.50
CA SER A 60 -17.51 -8.13 -0.82
C SER A 60 -16.03 -8.47 -0.54
N TYR A 61 -15.77 -9.33 0.43
CA TYR A 61 -14.41 -9.83 0.70
C TYR A 61 -13.76 -10.52 -0.50
N GLU A 62 -14.56 -11.23 -1.30
CA GLU A 62 -14.10 -11.88 -2.53
C GLU A 62 -13.64 -10.84 -3.56
N GLN A 63 -14.42 -9.76 -3.75
CA GLN A 63 -14.05 -8.65 -4.63
C GLN A 63 -12.76 -7.96 -4.15
N VAL A 64 -12.62 -7.74 -2.84
CA VAL A 64 -11.40 -7.15 -2.28
C VAL A 64 -10.19 -8.03 -2.51
N THR A 65 -10.33 -9.35 -2.32
CA THR A 65 -9.23 -10.31 -2.54
C THR A 65 -8.79 -10.32 -4.00
N LEU A 66 -9.74 -10.28 -4.94
CA LEU A 66 -9.46 -10.18 -6.37
C LEU A 66 -8.77 -8.86 -6.74
N LEU A 67 -9.22 -7.74 -6.19
CA LEU A 67 -8.60 -6.43 -6.45
C LEU A 67 -7.18 -6.36 -5.89
N GLN A 68 -6.91 -7.00 -4.76
CA GLN A 68 -5.56 -7.09 -4.20
C GLN A 68 -4.64 -7.97 -5.05
N SER A 69 -5.12 -9.10 -5.56
CA SER A 69 -4.30 -9.97 -6.41
C SER A 69 -3.91 -9.30 -7.73
N GLN A 70 -4.83 -8.55 -8.35
CA GLN A 70 -4.56 -7.79 -9.57
C GLN A 70 -3.49 -6.68 -9.38
N LYS A 71 -3.51 -6.01 -8.23
CA LYS A 71 -2.49 -5.00 -7.88
C LYS A 71 -1.09 -5.60 -7.80
N ASN A 72 -0.95 -6.80 -7.22
CA ASN A 72 0.32 -7.49 -7.09
C ASN A 72 0.86 -7.99 -8.44
N ILE A 73 -0.01 -8.31 -9.40
CA ILE A 73 0.40 -8.73 -10.74
C ILE A 73 0.96 -7.54 -11.54
N SER A 74 0.35 -6.36 -11.40
CA SER A 74 0.76 -5.13 -12.11
C SER A 74 2.08 -4.55 -11.61
N SER A 75 2.43 -4.74 -10.34
CA SER A 75 3.72 -4.32 -9.78
C SER A 75 4.89 -5.23 -10.18
N ASN A 76 4.61 -6.46 -10.64
CA ASN A 76 5.64 -7.45 -10.98
C ASN A 76 6.04 -7.47 -12.47
N THR A 77 5.32 -6.75 -13.34
CA THR A 77 5.56 -6.78 -14.81
C THR A 77 6.61 -5.77 -15.31
N ASN A 78 7.24 -4.98 -14.43
CA ASN A 78 8.25 -3.97 -14.82
C ASN A 78 9.72 -4.37 -14.58
N ASN A 79 10.01 -5.66 -14.36
CA ASN A 79 11.38 -6.18 -14.28
C ASN A 79 11.63 -7.33 -15.29
N GLY A 80 11.34 -7.06 -16.58
CA GLY A 80 11.74 -7.94 -17.68
C GLY A 80 13.09 -7.52 -18.25
N ASN A 81 14.16 -8.04 -17.68
CA ASN A 81 15.52 -7.88 -18.18
C ASN A 81 15.65 -8.66 -19.51
N LEU A 82 16.05 -7.98 -20.59
CA LEU A 82 16.54 -8.63 -21.80
C LEU A 82 17.90 -9.24 -21.49
N GLN A 83 18.07 -10.52 -21.76
CA GLN A 83 19.39 -11.09 -21.95
C GLN A 83 19.36 -12.07 -23.13
N ASP A 84 20.00 -11.62 -24.21
CA ASP A 84 20.57 -12.42 -25.28
C ASP A 84 21.17 -13.73 -24.76
N THR A 85 20.90 -14.83 -25.46
CA THR A 85 21.93 -15.87 -25.67
C THR A 85 21.71 -16.54 -27.02
N SER A 86 22.63 -16.25 -27.93
CA SER A 86 22.91 -17.02 -29.14
C SER A 86 23.82 -18.21 -28.79
N SER A 87 23.34 -19.41 -29.14
CA SER A 87 24.02 -20.60 -29.68
C SER A 87 25.48 -20.93 -29.29
N SER A 88 25.75 -22.16 -28.83
CA SER A 88 26.57 -23.18 -29.55
C SER A 88 26.78 -24.48 -28.75
N ILE A 89 27.04 -25.54 -29.51
CA ILE A 89 26.98 -27.01 -29.32
C ILE A 89 28.25 -27.58 -28.62
N THR A 90 28.16 -28.74 -27.91
CA THR A 90 28.92 -30.00 -28.17
C THR A 90 28.58 -31.17 -27.20
N ASP A 91 28.68 -32.37 -27.78
CA ASP A 91 28.31 -33.77 -27.47
C ASP A 91 28.84 -34.53 -26.23
N SER A 92 28.04 -35.55 -25.85
CA SER A 92 28.35 -36.96 -25.41
C SER A 92 29.24 -37.20 -24.17
N GLU A 93 29.07 -38.21 -23.29
CA GLU A 93 28.67 -39.62 -23.47
C GLU A 93 28.54 -40.36 -22.09
N VAL A 94 27.91 -41.56 -22.11
CA VAL A 94 27.97 -42.72 -21.15
C VAL A 94 26.92 -42.88 -20.03
N THR A 95 26.50 -44.14 -19.90
CA THR A 95 25.23 -44.76 -19.46
C THR A 95 25.27 -45.37 -18.01
N PRO A 96 24.43 -46.35 -17.59
CA PRO A 96 23.48 -46.19 -16.47
C PRO A 96 23.81 -47.04 -15.23
N ILE A 97 23.28 -46.70 -14.05
CA ILE A 97 23.25 -47.62 -12.91
C ILE A 97 21.83 -47.68 -12.34
N ILE A 98 21.26 -48.88 -12.42
CA ILE A 98 20.01 -49.32 -11.81
C ILE A 98 20.31 -49.62 -10.34
N ASN A 99 19.55 -49.08 -9.40
CA ASN A 99 19.23 -49.84 -8.20
C ASN A 99 17.86 -49.44 -7.63
N GLU A 100 17.12 -50.47 -7.26
CA GLU A 100 15.69 -50.49 -7.01
C GLU A 100 15.26 -49.90 -5.65
N SER A 101 13.97 -49.51 -5.64
CA SER A 101 13.02 -49.60 -4.53
C SER A 101 13.22 -48.74 -3.29
N SER A 102 12.42 -47.67 -3.21
CA SER A 102 11.49 -47.50 -2.09
C SER A 102 10.30 -46.63 -2.52
N SER A 103 9.13 -47.22 -2.35
CA SER A 103 7.80 -46.63 -2.47
C SER A 103 7.70 -45.28 -1.79
N ASN A 104 7.15 -44.27 -2.48
CA ASN A 104 6.14 -43.39 -1.90
C ASN A 104 5.31 -42.73 -3.00
N THR A 105 4.05 -43.12 -3.00
CA THR A 105 2.94 -42.48 -3.69
C THR A 105 2.73 -41.11 -3.05
N GLU A 106 3.09 -40.01 -3.72
CA GLU A 106 2.59 -38.70 -3.33
C GLU A 106 2.03 -37.92 -4.51
N HIS A 107 0.78 -37.55 -4.30
CA HIS A 107 -0.17 -36.95 -5.19
C HIS A 107 0.26 -35.51 -5.53
N SER A 108 0.33 -35.21 -6.81
CA SER A 108 0.51 -33.86 -7.33
C SER A 108 -0.64 -32.98 -6.85
N SER A 109 -0.40 -32.16 -5.83
CA SER A 109 -1.24 -31.00 -5.55
C SER A 109 -0.43 -29.75 -5.82
N THR A 110 -0.71 -29.16 -6.99
CA THR A 110 -0.33 -27.82 -7.37
C THR A 110 -0.92 -26.85 -6.33
N GLN A 111 -0.14 -26.51 -5.31
CA GLN A 111 -0.54 -25.51 -4.33
C GLN A 111 -0.50 -24.14 -5.00
N SER A 112 -1.68 -23.68 -5.40
CA SER A 112 -1.92 -22.28 -5.73
C SER A 112 -1.62 -21.44 -4.48
N PRO A 113 -0.98 -20.27 -4.57
CA PRO A 113 -0.76 -19.42 -3.41
C PRO A 113 -2.10 -18.81 -2.99
N SER A 114 -2.76 -19.45 -2.02
CA SER A 114 -3.92 -18.87 -1.35
C SER A 114 -3.42 -17.72 -0.46
N SER A 115 -3.40 -16.50 -0.99
CA SER A 115 -3.28 -15.30 -0.17
C SER A 115 -4.56 -15.12 0.63
N THR A 116 -4.66 -15.81 1.77
CA THR A 116 -5.81 -15.72 2.68
C THR A 116 -5.93 -14.30 3.20
N PHE A 117 -7.01 -13.61 2.81
CA PHE A 117 -7.36 -12.31 3.35
C PHE A 117 -7.69 -12.45 4.84
N ASN A 118 -6.79 -12.04 5.72
CA ASN A 118 -7.07 -12.00 7.15
C ASN A 118 -8.00 -10.80 7.44
N GLN A 119 -9.28 -11.09 7.63
CA GLN A 119 -10.32 -10.13 8.04
C GLN A 119 -9.93 -9.28 9.26
N GLN A 120 -8.97 -9.74 10.06
CA GLN A 120 -8.42 -9.07 11.23
C GLN A 120 -7.62 -7.78 10.95
N TYR A 121 -7.23 -7.50 9.70
CA TYR A 121 -6.37 -6.35 9.36
C TYR A 121 -7.05 -5.23 8.56
N VAL A 122 -8.37 -5.31 8.33
CA VAL A 122 -9.10 -4.22 7.66
C VAL A 122 -9.30 -3.07 8.64
N LYS A 123 -8.93 -1.86 8.24
CA LYS A 123 -9.07 -0.65 9.06
C LYS A 123 -10.51 -0.12 9.01
N GLN A 124 -10.92 0.63 10.02
CA GLN A 124 -12.29 1.16 10.06
C GLN A 124 -12.42 2.56 9.46
N ILE A 125 -13.60 2.87 8.92
CA ILE A 125 -14.07 4.22 8.68
C ILE A 125 -14.73 4.72 9.97
N TYR A 126 -14.27 5.84 10.51
CA TYR A 126 -14.86 6.45 11.70
C TYR A 126 -16.11 7.26 11.36
N ARG A 127 -16.04 8.12 10.34
CA ARG A 127 -17.12 9.01 9.94
C ARG A 127 -16.85 9.70 8.61
N LEU A 128 -17.87 10.39 8.09
CA LEU A 128 -17.69 11.42 7.06
C LEU A 128 -16.83 12.58 7.60
N ALA A 129 -16.05 13.19 6.70
CA ALA A 129 -15.30 14.40 6.99
C ALA A 129 -16.27 15.59 7.21
N GLN A 130 -15.97 16.42 8.20
CA GLN A 130 -16.72 17.64 8.49
C GLN A 130 -16.28 18.78 7.57
N ARG A 131 -17.12 19.81 7.42
CA ARG A 131 -16.83 20.95 6.53
C ARG A 131 -15.50 21.63 6.85
N ASP A 132 -15.20 21.85 8.13
CA ASP A 132 -13.94 22.49 8.54
C ASP A 132 -12.72 21.65 8.19
N GLU A 133 -12.85 20.32 8.24
CA GLU A 133 -11.80 19.38 7.85
C GLU A 133 -11.57 19.43 6.34
N ILE A 134 -12.64 19.49 5.56
CA ILE A 134 -12.57 19.65 4.10
C ILE A 134 -11.89 20.97 3.74
N ASN A 135 -12.23 22.07 4.42
CA ASN A 135 -11.63 23.39 4.18
C ASN A 135 -10.12 23.40 4.51
N GLN A 136 -9.70 22.67 5.54
CA GLN A 136 -8.31 22.54 5.94
C GLN A 136 -7.43 21.73 4.95
N LEU A 137 -8.03 21.00 3.99
CA LEU A 137 -7.27 20.26 2.98
C LEU A 137 -6.40 21.18 2.10
N LEU A 138 -6.86 22.40 1.84
CA LEU A 138 -6.08 23.37 1.06
C LEU A 138 -4.82 23.80 1.81
N LEU A 139 -4.97 24.14 3.10
CA LEU A 139 -3.84 24.49 3.96
C LEU A 139 -2.87 23.32 4.08
N LYS A 140 -3.38 22.10 4.28
CA LYS A 140 -2.58 20.87 4.27
C LYS A 140 -1.74 20.72 3.01
N LYS A 141 -2.34 20.95 1.84
CA LYS A 141 -1.64 20.89 0.56
C LYS A 141 -0.53 21.96 0.46
N GLN A 142 -0.76 23.17 0.99
CA GLN A 142 0.26 24.22 1.01
C GLN A 142 1.43 23.86 1.95
N ASP A 143 1.14 23.28 3.11
CA ASP A 143 2.17 22.80 4.04
C ASP A 143 3.01 21.70 3.40
N GLU A 144 2.38 20.77 2.66
CA GLU A 144 3.06 19.70 1.93
C GLU A 144 4.00 20.26 0.86
N GLN A 145 3.56 21.24 0.08
CA GLN A 145 4.39 21.91 -0.94
C GLN A 145 5.60 22.62 -0.31
N SER A 146 5.38 23.30 0.81
CA SER A 146 6.46 23.93 1.58
C SER A 146 7.45 22.89 2.10
N ALA A 147 6.92 21.77 2.60
CA ALA A 147 7.74 20.68 3.11
C ALA A 147 8.58 20.02 2.02
N LEU A 148 7.98 19.79 0.85
CA LEU A 148 8.65 19.27 -0.34
C LEU A 148 9.84 20.17 -0.75
N ALA A 149 9.61 21.49 -0.86
CA ALA A 149 10.65 22.44 -1.24
C ALA A 149 11.83 22.45 -0.25
N ILE A 150 11.54 22.44 1.06
CA ILE A 150 12.57 22.37 2.10
C ILE A 150 13.35 21.05 2.02
N CYS A 151 12.67 19.92 1.79
CA CYS A 151 13.31 18.62 1.66
C CYS A 151 14.25 18.56 0.44
N GLN A 152 13.79 19.06 -0.72
CA GLN A 152 14.61 19.18 -1.92
C GLN A 152 15.84 20.06 -1.71
N GLN A 153 15.71 21.18 -1.00
CA GLN A 153 16.85 22.03 -0.65
C GLN A 153 17.87 21.27 0.21
N LYS A 154 17.41 20.52 1.22
CA LYS A 154 18.28 19.74 2.12
C LYS A 154 18.99 18.59 1.42
N ILE A 155 18.33 17.94 0.48
CA ILE A 155 18.92 16.90 -0.38
C ILE A 155 20.06 17.47 -1.21
N LYS A 156 19.85 18.64 -1.85
CA LYS A 156 20.89 19.33 -2.63
C LYS A 156 22.10 19.71 -1.76
N GLN A 157 21.86 20.25 -0.56
CA GLN A 157 22.93 20.60 0.39
C GLN A 157 23.79 19.39 0.79
N ARG A 158 23.16 18.23 0.94
CA ARG A 158 23.81 16.98 1.35
C ARG A 158 24.33 16.14 0.17
N LYS A 159 24.07 16.57 -1.07
CA LYS A 159 24.42 15.85 -2.30
C LYS A 159 23.93 14.41 -2.31
N LEU A 160 22.73 14.18 -1.75
CA LEU A 160 22.11 12.85 -1.78
C LEU A 160 21.62 12.55 -3.20
N ARG A 161 21.94 11.36 -3.72
CA ARG A 161 21.57 10.93 -5.09
C ARG A 161 20.13 10.42 -5.13
N MET A 162 19.19 11.34 -4.92
CA MET A 162 17.75 11.07 -4.94
C MET A 162 16.96 12.32 -5.31
N ASP A 163 15.78 12.12 -5.87
CA ASP A 163 14.82 13.18 -6.17
C ASP A 163 13.54 12.95 -5.36
N VAL A 164 13.20 13.90 -4.48
CA VAL A 164 11.90 13.88 -3.79
C VAL A 164 10.87 14.53 -4.70
N VAL A 165 9.85 13.76 -5.05
CA VAL A 165 8.81 14.12 -6.02
C VAL A 165 7.52 14.61 -5.37
N ASP A 166 7.23 14.19 -4.14
CA ASP A 166 6.01 14.60 -3.45
C ASP A 166 6.16 14.49 -1.92
N ALA A 167 5.26 15.15 -1.19
CA ALA A 167 5.15 15.08 0.26
C ALA A 167 3.67 14.94 0.67
N GLU A 168 3.38 14.09 1.65
CA GLU A 168 2.02 13.87 2.16
C GLU A 168 2.03 13.90 3.69
N TYR A 169 1.27 14.83 4.26
CA TYR A 169 0.89 14.72 5.66
C TYR A 169 -0.24 13.69 5.80
N GLN A 170 -0.17 12.87 6.85
CA GLN A 170 -1.38 12.22 7.37
C GLN A 170 -2.34 13.30 7.88
N TRP A 171 -3.65 13.07 7.80
CA TRP A 171 -4.67 14.05 8.20
C TRP A 171 -4.40 14.70 9.57
N ASP A 172 -4.15 13.90 10.60
CA ASP A 172 -3.89 14.37 11.96
C ASP A 172 -2.49 14.97 12.20
N ARG A 173 -1.68 15.15 11.13
CA ARG A 173 -0.32 15.70 11.12
C ARG A 173 0.71 14.93 11.97
N ARG A 174 0.40 13.69 12.39
CA ARG A 174 1.33 12.86 13.17
C ARG A 174 2.41 12.19 12.33
N LYS A 175 2.21 12.12 11.02
CA LYS A 175 3.16 11.57 10.04
C LYS A 175 3.28 12.48 8.82
N LEU A 176 4.50 12.65 8.33
CA LEU A 176 4.83 13.30 7.06
C LEU A 176 5.65 12.32 6.23
N THR A 177 5.15 11.96 5.06
CA THR A 177 5.78 11.02 4.13
C THR A 177 6.34 11.80 2.95
N PHE A 178 7.59 11.57 2.59
CA PHE A 178 8.20 12.09 1.36
C PHE A 178 8.33 10.96 0.36
N TYR A 179 7.81 11.16 -0.85
CA TYR A 179 7.96 10.21 -1.94
C TYR A 179 9.18 10.59 -2.77
N PHE A 180 10.03 9.61 -3.08
CA PHE A 180 11.26 9.87 -3.80
C PHE A 180 11.61 8.77 -4.79
N ILE A 181 12.48 9.13 -5.73
CA ILE A 181 13.10 8.23 -6.70
C ILE A 181 14.61 8.25 -6.45
N ALA A 182 15.24 7.07 -6.46
CA ALA A 182 16.68 6.93 -6.36
C ALA A 182 17.15 5.70 -7.13
N GLU A 183 18.29 5.79 -7.81
CA GLU A 183 18.88 4.68 -8.57
C GLU A 183 19.51 3.61 -7.67
N ARG A 184 19.97 4.01 -6.49
CA ARG A 184 20.65 3.15 -5.52
C ARG A 184 20.13 3.44 -4.12
N ARG A 185 20.42 2.53 -3.19
CA ARG A 185 20.12 2.75 -1.77
C ARG A 185 20.82 4.01 -1.26
N ILE A 186 20.05 4.88 -0.62
CA ILE A 186 20.52 6.11 0.00
C ILE A 186 20.42 5.97 1.52
N ASP A 187 21.46 6.39 2.24
CA ASP A 187 21.36 6.61 3.68
C ASP A 187 20.83 8.03 3.95
N PHE A 188 19.54 8.12 4.27
CA PHE A 188 18.84 9.37 4.55
C PHE A 188 18.65 9.63 6.06
N ARG A 189 19.31 8.87 6.95
CA ARG A 189 19.08 9.00 8.40
C ARG A 189 19.34 10.41 8.92
N GLU A 190 20.40 11.08 8.44
CA GLU A 190 20.67 12.47 8.83
C GLU A 190 19.62 13.44 8.29
N LEU A 191 19.17 13.26 7.05
CA LEU A 191 18.10 14.07 6.46
C LEU A 191 16.81 13.94 7.28
N VAL A 192 16.43 12.72 7.65
CA VAL A 192 15.26 12.45 8.51
C VAL A 192 15.37 13.16 9.85
N ARG A 193 16.54 13.14 10.50
CA ARG A 193 16.75 13.86 11.77
C ARG A 193 16.61 15.37 11.62
N GLU A 194 17.09 15.95 10.53
CA GLU A 194 16.91 17.39 10.27
C GLU A 194 15.46 17.75 10.01
N LEU A 195 14.77 17.00 9.14
CA LEU A 195 13.36 17.23 8.85
C LEU A 195 12.51 17.08 10.12
N PHE A 196 12.82 16.11 10.97
CA PHE A 196 12.17 15.97 12.28
C PHE A 196 12.39 17.20 13.18
N LYS A 197 13.60 17.79 13.17
CA LYS A 197 13.87 19.02 13.95
C LYS A 197 13.01 20.19 13.48
N VAL A 198 12.75 20.30 12.19
CA VAL A 198 11.93 21.36 11.57
C VAL A 198 10.45 21.15 11.86
N TYR A 199 9.90 19.97 11.55
CA TYR A 199 8.45 19.74 11.59
C TYR A 199 7.92 19.20 12.91
N LYS A 200 8.79 18.60 13.75
CA LYS A 200 8.37 17.87 14.97
C LYS A 200 7.33 16.77 14.71
N THR A 201 7.29 16.25 13.48
CA THR A 201 6.38 15.21 13.00
C THR A 201 7.19 13.97 12.62
N ARG A 202 6.63 12.77 12.79
CA ARG A 202 7.29 11.53 12.35
C ARG A 202 7.50 11.56 10.83
N ILE A 203 8.75 11.44 10.41
CA ILE A 203 9.12 11.48 8.99
C ILE A 203 9.20 10.05 8.43
N TRP A 204 8.61 9.86 7.27
CA TRP A 204 8.75 8.65 6.43
C TRP A 204 9.34 9.10 5.10
N MET A 205 10.29 8.32 4.59
CA MET A 205 10.86 8.47 3.25
C MET A 205 10.87 7.09 2.61
#